data_AF-A0A4P8J180-F1
#
_entry.id   AF-A0A4P8J180-F1
#
_cell.length_a   1.000
_cell.length_b   1.000
_cell.length_c   1.000
_cell.angle_alpha   90.00
_cell.angle_beta   90.00
_cell.angle_gamma   90.00
#
_symmetry.space_group_name_H-M   'P 1'
#
loop_
_entity.id
_entity.type
_entity.pdbx_description
1 polymer ?
#
loop_
_entity_poly.entity_id
_entity_poly.type
_entity_poly.pdbx_seq_one_letter_code
_entity_poly.pdbx_strand_id
1 'polypeptide(L)'
;MKQRYLLIGLLQLLLIFLSGWLRQMSWREIDFAGDTWPLRGQLSFYCLAGWLAIVATAIWFAVHDKANRSMIVLFLVLLLPSFEFLLWFALSF
;
A
#
# COMPACT_ATOMS: atom_id res chain seq x y z
N MET A 1 21.64 -6.07 2.35
CA MET A 1 20.95 -4.96 1.65
C MET A 1 19.77 -5.45 0.81
N LYS A 2 19.96 -6.37 -0.16
CA LYS A 2 18.87 -6.86 -1.04
C LYS A 2 17.65 -7.44 -0.32
N GLN A 3 17.84 -8.19 0.77
CA GLN A 3 16.74 -8.73 1.58
C GLN A 3 15.84 -7.67 2.21
N ARG A 4 16.40 -6.51 2.60
CA ARG A 4 15.62 -5.41 3.20
C ARG A 4 14.69 -4.78 2.17
N TYR A 5 15.19 -4.54 0.96
CA TYR A 5 14.41 -4.00 -0.16
C TYR A 5 13.32 -4.97 -0.62
N LEU A 6 13.62 -6.27 -0.64
CA LEU A 6 12.62 -7.30 -0.92
C LEU A 6 11.51 -7.31 0.14
N LEU A 7 11.87 -7.22 1.42
CA LEU A 7 10.90 -7.18 2.52
C LEU A 7 10.02 -5.93 2.46
N ILE A 8 10.59 -4.76 2.12
CA ILE A 8 9.82 -3.53 1.87
C ILE A 8 8.80 -3.75 0.75
N GLY A 9 9.24 -4.27 -0.40
CA GLY A 9 8.33 -4.52 -1.52
C GLY A 9 7.23 -5.54 -1.20
N LEU A 10 7.55 -6.61 -0.46
CA LEU A 10 6.55 -7.58 0.00
C LEU A 10 5.53 -6.96 0.96
N LEU A 11 5.98 -6.09 1.86
CA LEU A 11 5.06 -5.39 2.77
C LEU A 11 4.19 -4.37 2.02
N GLN A 12 4.72 -3.67 1.00
CA GLN A 12 3.92 -2.80 0.15
C GLN A 12 2.80 -3.61 -0.53
N LEU A 13 3.15 -4.73 -1.17
CA LEU A 13 2.21 -5.62 -1.86
C LEU A 13 1.14 -6.17 -0.91
N LEU A 14 1.54 -6.61 0.28
CA LEU A 14 0.62 -7.15 1.28
C LEU A 14 -0.39 -6.08 1.73
N LEU A 15 0.10 -4.89 2.09
CA LEU A 15 -0.76 -3.83 2.62
C LEU A 15 -1.73 -3.31 1.57
N ILE A 16 -1.27 -3.10 0.34
CA ILE A 16 -2.13 -2.59 -0.72
C ILE A 16 -3.18 -3.62 -1.14
N PHE A 17 -2.80 -4.89 -1.23
CA PHE A 17 -3.72 -6.00 -1.53
C PHE A 17 -4.79 -6.13 -0.44
N LEU A 18 -4.38 -6.14 0.84
CA LEU A 18 -5.31 -6.17 1.97
C LEU A 18 -6.22 -4.95 1.98
N SER A 19 -5.70 -3.76 1.67
CA SER A 19 -6.50 -2.54 1.58
C SER A 19 -7.60 -2.68 0.52
N GLY A 20 -7.26 -3.09 -0.71
CA GLY A 20 -8.22 -3.25 -1.80
C GLY A 20 -9.24 -4.36 -1.51
N TRP A 21 -8.79 -5.51 -1.02
CA TRP A 21 -9.66 -6.63 -0.66
C TRP A 21 -10.66 -6.27 0.45
N LEU A 22 -10.19 -5.63 1.52
CA LEU A 22 -11.04 -5.18 2.62
C LEU A 22 -12.04 -4.11 2.15
N ARG A 23 -11.60 -3.22 1.25
CA ARG A 23 -12.49 -2.23 0.62
C ARG A 23 -13.59 -2.92 -0.16
N GLN A 24 -13.24 -3.88 -1.02
CA GLN A 24 -14.19 -4.66 -1.82
C GLN A 24 -15.26 -5.32 -0.94
N MET A 25 -14.83 -5.96 0.15
CA MET A 25 -15.73 -6.60 1.11
C MET A 25 -16.61 -5.59 1.84
N SER A 26 -16.08 -4.41 2.17
CA SER A 26 -16.82 -3.38 2.88
C SER A 26 -17.98 -2.78 2.09
N TRP A 27 -17.96 -2.82 0.74
CA TRP A 27 -19.09 -2.34 -0.07
C TRP A 27 -20.42 -3.03 0.25
N ARG A 28 -20.38 -4.29 0.69
CA ARG A 28 -21.56 -5.04 1.11
C ARG A 28 -22.07 -4.65 2.49
N GLU A 29 -21.23 -3.99 3.29
CA GLU A 29 -21.48 -3.61 4.68
C GLU A 29 -21.81 -2.12 4.83
N ILE A 30 -21.61 -1.32 3.78
CA ILE A 30 -21.95 0.11 3.80
C ILE A 30 -23.45 0.25 3.68
N ASP A 31 -24.09 0.50 4.82
CA ASP A 31 -25.44 1.04 4.86
C ASP A 31 -25.34 2.57 4.75
N PHE A 32 -25.64 3.12 3.57
CA PHE A 32 -25.55 4.56 3.31
C PHE A 32 -26.51 5.39 4.16
N ALA A 33 -27.46 4.75 4.86
CA ALA A 33 -28.41 5.37 5.77
C ALA A 33 -28.00 5.32 7.25
N GLY A 34 -26.89 4.62 7.60
CA GLY A 34 -26.44 4.45 8.98
C GLY A 34 -25.22 5.32 9.36
N ASP A 35 -25.15 5.74 10.62
CA ASP A 35 -24.05 6.58 11.15
C ASP A 35 -22.75 5.79 11.42
N THR A 36 -22.74 4.47 11.24
CA THR A 36 -21.61 3.62 11.61
C THR A 36 -20.78 3.19 10.41
N TRP A 37 -19.53 3.66 10.34
CA TRP A 37 -18.57 3.21 9.33
C TRP A 37 -18.13 1.76 9.60
N PRO A 38 -18.24 0.82 8.63
CA PRO A 38 -17.95 -0.59 8.85
C PRO A 38 -16.47 -0.83 9.20
N LEU A 39 -16.21 -1.70 10.18
CA LEU A 39 -14.86 -2.00 10.69
C LEU A 39 -13.88 -2.37 9.56
N ARG A 40 -14.33 -3.15 8.57
CA ARG A 40 -13.51 -3.54 7.42
C ARG A 40 -13.11 -2.34 6.56
N GLY A 41 -13.99 -1.36 6.42
CA GLY A 41 -13.68 -0.10 5.73
C GLY A 41 -12.62 0.72 6.48
N GLN A 42 -12.66 0.73 7.81
CA GLN A 42 -11.61 1.39 8.61
C GLN A 42 -10.27 0.67 8.49
N LEU A 43 -10.25 -0.66 8.58
CA LEU A 43 -9.05 -1.47 8.40
C LEU A 43 -8.45 -1.31 6.99
N SER A 44 -9.28 -1.27 5.95
CA SER A 44 -8.85 -0.96 4.58
C SER A 44 -8.09 0.36 4.51
N PHE A 45 -8.60 1.40 5.18
CA PHE A 45 -7.96 2.71 5.23
C PHE A 45 -6.63 2.68 6.00
N TYR A 46 -6.56 1.98 7.13
CA TYR A 46 -5.29 1.80 7.85
C TYR A 46 -4.25 1.03 7.04
N CYS A 47 -4.64 0.03 6.26
CA CYS A 47 -3.75 -0.66 5.33
C CYS A 47 -3.22 0.29 4.24
N LEU A 48 -4.08 1.15 3.67
CA LEU A 48 -3.67 2.17 2.70
C LEU A 48 -2.70 3.20 3.30
N ALA A 49 -2.98 3.67 4.52
CA ALA A 49 -2.11 4.59 5.24
C ALA A 49 -0.76 3.94 5.57
N GLY A 50 -0.77 2.67 5.99
CA GLY A 50 0.44 1.87 6.21
C GLY A 50 1.25 1.73 4.93
N TRP A 51 0.61 1.46 3.79
CA TRP A 51 1.27 1.39 2.50
C TRP A 51 1.98 2.71 2.15
N LEU A 52 1.32 3.86 2.33
CA LEU A 52 1.94 5.18 2.16
C LEU A 52 3.16 5.38 3.07
N ALA A 53 3.07 4.96 4.32
CA ALA A 53 4.19 5.03 5.27
C ALA A 53 5.39 4.16 4.82
N ILE A 54 5.13 3.00 4.21
CA ILE A 54 6.20 2.16 3.66
C ILE A 54 6.84 2.81 2.42
N VAL A 55 6.06 3.44 1.55
CA VAL A 55 6.59 4.23 0.42
C VAL A 55 7.49 5.35 0.93
N ALA A 56 7.07 6.10 1.95
CA ALA A 56 7.90 7.12 2.58
C ALA A 56 9.20 6.55 3.17
N THR A 57 9.13 5.35 3.77
CA THR A 57 10.31 4.64 4.29
C THR A 57 11.25 4.22 3.16
N ALA A 58 10.73 3.80 2.00
CA ALA A 58 11.55 3.50 0.82
C ALA A 58 12.25 4.74 0.28
N ILE A 59 11.59 5.90 0.27
CA ILE A 59 12.19 7.19 -0.09
C ILE A 59 13.34 7.53 0.87
N TRP A 60 13.13 7.37 2.18
CA TRP A 60 14.18 7.57 3.17
C TRP A 60 15.41 6.68 2.88
N PHE A 61 15.20 5.39 2.62
CA PHE A 61 16.29 4.49 2.23
C PHE A 61 17.02 4.94 0.96
N ALA A 62 16.30 5.45 -0.04
CA ALA A 62 16.92 5.97 -1.26
C ALA A 62 17.81 7.20 -1.00
N VAL A 63 17.46 8.06 -0.04
CA VAL A 63 18.28 9.23 0.34
C VAL A 63 19.57 8.79 1.03
N HIS A 64 19.51 7.76 1.88
CA HIS A 64 20.64 7.31 2.68
C HIS A 64 21.54 6.29 1.97
N ASP A 65 21.01 5.40 1.13
CA ASP A 65 21.79 4.42 0.36
C ASP A 65 22.11 4.95 -1.05
N LYS A 66 23.19 5.74 -1.14
CA LYS A 66 23.67 6.31 -2.42
C LYS A 66 24.07 5.25 -3.45
N ALA A 67 24.48 4.06 -3.02
CA ALA A 67 24.93 3.00 -3.94
C ALA A 67 23.76 2.34 -4.68
N ASN A 68 22.60 2.21 -4.02
CA ASN A 68 21.40 1.57 -4.58
C ASN A 68 20.26 2.55 -4.88
N ARG A 69 20.49 3.87 -4.70
CA ARG A 69 19.47 4.92 -4.79
C ARG A 69 18.60 4.81 -6.04
N SER A 70 19.20 4.70 -7.22
CA SER A 70 18.47 4.67 -8.49
C SER A 70 17.52 3.46 -8.55
N MET A 71 17.97 2.29 -8.11
CA MET A 71 17.16 1.07 -8.06
C MET A 71 15.99 1.22 -7.07
N ILE A 72 16.24 1.75 -5.87
CA ILE A 72 15.20 1.93 -4.85
C ILE A 72 14.12 2.89 -5.37
N VAL A 73 14.51 4.03 -5.95
CA VAL A 73 13.55 5.00 -6.50
C VAL A 73 12.75 4.39 -7.65
N LEU A 74 13.41 3.77 -8.62
CA LEU A 74 12.72 3.19 -9.78
C LEU A 74 11.74 2.10 -9.35
N PHE A 75 12.18 1.15 -8.51
CA PHE A 75 11.37 -0.03 -8.19
C PHE A 75 10.44 0.18 -7.01
N LEU A 76 10.92 0.66 -5.86
CA LEU A 76 10.14 0.70 -4.60
C LEU A 76 9.37 2.00 -4.37
N VAL A 77 9.66 3.05 -5.12
CA VAL A 77 9.00 4.36 -4.98
C VAL A 77 8.10 4.66 -6.18
N LEU A 78 8.49 4.23 -7.38
CA LEU A 78 7.79 4.60 -8.61
C LEU A 78 7.03 3.43 -9.24
N LEU A 79 7.73 2.42 -9.74
CA LEU A 79 7.12 1.30 -10.49
C LEU A 79 6.17 0.49 -9.62
N LEU A 80 6.68 -0.09 -8.52
CA LEU A 80 5.88 -0.96 -7.66
C LEU A 80 4.67 -0.19 -7.09
N PRO A 81 4.83 1.01 -6.50
CA PRO A 81 3.68 1.78 -6.03
C PRO A 81 2.65 2.12 -7.10
N SER A 82 3.07 2.34 -8.35
CA SER A 82 2.14 2.60 -9.47
C SER A 82 1.31 1.37 -9.80
N PHE A 83 1.93 0.19 -9.90
CA PHE A 83 1.21 -1.06 -10.14
C PHE A 83 0.30 -1.42 -8.97
N GLU A 84 0.76 -1.18 -7.74
CA GLU A 84 0.02 -1.39 -6.52
C GLU A 84 -1.22 -0.50 -6.44
N PHE A 85 -1.11 0.76 -6.83
CA PHE A 85 -2.25 1.67 -6.92
C PHE A 85 -3.26 1.20 -7.98
N LEU A 86 -2.81 0.75 -9.15
CA LEU A 86 -3.69 0.20 -10.19
C LEU A 86 -4.39 -1.07 -9.70
N LEU A 87 -3.68 -1.96 -9.02
CA LEU A 87 -4.24 -3.18 -8.43
C LEU A 87 -5.27 -2.84 -7.35
N TRP A 88 -4.94 -1.91 -6.45
CA TRP A 88 -5.85 -1.41 -5.44
C TRP A 88 -7.13 -0.86 -6.06
N PHE A 89 -6.99 -0.04 -7.10
CA PHE A 89 -8.12 0.55 -7.82
C PHE A 89 -9.01 -0.54 -8.44
N ALA A 90 -8.42 -1.52 -9.11
CA ALA A 90 -9.15 -2.63 -9.72
C ALA A 90 -9.83 -3.57 -8.71
N LEU A 91 -9.29 -3.70 -7.49
CA LEU A 91 -9.89 -4.50 -6.42
C LEU A 91 -10.92 -3.72 -5.60
N SER A 92 -10.75 -2.40 -5.50
CA SER A 92 -11.57 -1.54 -4.64
C SER A 92 -12.94 -1.21 -5.23
N PHE A 93 -13.18 -1.49 -6.51
CA PHE A 93 -14.42 -1.20 -7.23
C PHE A 93 -14.85 -2.44 -8.01
#